data_AF-A0A918YV28-F1
#
_entry.id   AF-A0A918YV28-F1
#
_cell.length_a   1.000
_cell.length_b   1.000
_cell.length_c   1.000
_cell.angle_alpha   90.00
_cell.angle_beta   90.00
_cell.angle_gamma   90.00
#
_symmetry.space_group_name_H-M   'P 1'
#
loop_
_entity.id
_entity.type
_entity.pdbx_description
1 polymer ?
#
loop_
_entity_poly.entity_id
_entity_poly.type
_entity_poly.pdbx_seq_one_letter_code
_entity_poly.pdbx_strand_id
1 'polypeptide(L)'
;MKNNHPSLHAAIRRLLPAIGLAACALAAPALAQTATTVDPNHGTIVVKKFYDANANGVRDAYEPWLSSWPMTLNGPGVSASTRLTTATWSGLPGGATYTVEESMPVETNWVRSAPATHPVSVTVVPCKTVTVKFGNYCLKGSGGRTPGFWSNRNGEAKLADGGTMAPELNLLSSLNLVDAAGNAFDPTGYEQFRTWLLGSTAVNMAYKLSSHLAAMTLNVEGGYVNGSSTFLPCQCTIDELLEDANAALTDPAATREQLEQLKNWLDQLNNGAAVVSPTPCKRTFATTY
;
A
#
# COMPACT_ATOMS: atom_id res chain seq x y z
N MET A 1 3.90 32.75 -58.41
CA MET A 1 4.33 33.10 -59.77
C MET A 1 5.84 33.01 -59.82
N LYS A 2 6.36 32.25 -60.79
CA LYS A 2 7.79 32.17 -61.14
C LYS A 2 8.34 33.56 -61.41
N ASN A 3 9.64 33.74 -61.19
CA ASN A 3 10.59 34.53 -61.97
C ASN A 3 11.70 35.00 -61.02
N ASN A 4 12.98 35.06 -61.36
CA ASN A 4 13.80 34.55 -62.46
C ASN A 4 15.22 34.94 -62.00
N HIS A 5 16.17 34.02 -62.06
CA HIS A 5 17.57 34.40 -62.13
C HIS A 5 17.81 35.19 -63.43
N PRO A 6 18.81 36.08 -63.44
CA PRO A 6 19.84 35.86 -64.44
C PRO A 6 21.28 36.05 -63.91
N SER A 7 22.13 35.15 -64.37
CA SER A 7 23.59 35.29 -64.47
C SER A 7 23.96 36.44 -65.42
N LEU A 8 25.20 36.90 -65.61
CA LEU A 8 26.54 36.32 -65.71
C LEU A 8 27.46 37.55 -65.99
N HIS A 9 28.78 37.47 -65.78
CA HIS A 9 29.89 38.22 -66.45
C HIS A 9 31.11 38.16 -65.49
N ALA A 10 32.37 38.05 -65.87
CA ALA A 10 33.10 37.58 -67.05
C ALA A 10 34.58 37.46 -66.59
N ALA A 11 35.33 36.57 -67.23
CA ALA A 11 36.67 36.13 -66.85
C ALA A 11 37.82 37.12 -67.15
N ILE A 12 38.89 37.11 -66.34
CA ILE A 12 40.27 37.40 -66.80
C ILE A 12 41.29 36.49 -66.07
N ARG A 13 42.09 35.76 -66.88
CA ARG A 13 43.25 34.90 -66.56
C ARG A 13 44.40 35.65 -65.89
N ARG A 14 45.19 34.97 -65.02
CA ARG A 14 46.66 34.78 -65.18
C ARG A 14 47.31 33.88 -64.11
N LEU A 15 48.11 32.93 -64.63
CA LEU A 15 49.39 32.34 -64.14
C LEU A 15 49.42 31.49 -62.84
N LEU A 16 49.66 30.18 -63.02
CA LEU A 16 50.33 29.29 -62.04
C LEU A 16 51.86 29.56 -62.03
N PRO A 17 52.56 29.31 -60.92
CA PRO A 17 53.18 27.99 -60.74
C PRO A 17 52.95 27.37 -59.35
N ALA A 18 53.18 26.06 -59.32
CA ALA A 18 53.06 25.12 -58.21
C ALA A 18 53.82 25.53 -56.93
N ILE A 19 53.40 24.98 -55.78
CA ILE A 19 54.20 24.24 -54.79
C ILE A 19 53.40 24.13 -53.48
N GLY A 20 53.37 22.93 -52.88
CA GLY A 20 53.11 22.76 -51.45
C GLY A 20 51.86 21.95 -51.11
N LEU A 21 52.00 20.63 -51.07
CA LEU A 21 51.10 19.72 -50.38
C LEU A 21 51.09 20.08 -48.88
N ALA A 22 49.96 20.55 -48.35
CA ALA A 22 49.72 20.61 -46.91
C ALA A 22 48.31 20.10 -46.65
N ALA A 23 48.20 18.82 -46.32
CA ALA A 23 46.97 18.22 -45.82
C ALA A 23 46.60 18.90 -44.50
N CYS A 24 45.62 19.79 -44.53
CA CYS A 24 45.00 20.35 -43.34
C CYS A 24 44.12 19.25 -42.73
N ALA A 25 44.67 18.52 -41.76
CA ALA A 25 43.92 17.58 -40.95
C ALA A 25 42.89 18.37 -40.12
N LEU A 26 41.62 18.29 -40.52
CA LEU A 26 40.50 18.66 -39.66
C LEU A 26 40.45 17.63 -38.53
N ALA A 27 41.14 17.92 -37.42
CA ALA A 27 40.89 17.27 -36.15
C ALA A 27 39.55 17.80 -35.62
N ALA A 28 38.46 17.15 -36.00
CA ALA A 28 37.23 17.25 -35.22
C ALA A 28 37.52 16.60 -33.86
N PRO A 29 37.24 17.27 -32.72
CA PRO A 29 37.28 16.59 -31.44
C PRO A 29 36.14 15.57 -31.46
N ALA A 30 36.48 14.29 -31.60
CA ALA A 30 35.56 13.23 -31.26
C ALA A 30 35.23 13.42 -29.78
N LEU A 31 34.02 13.90 -29.50
CA LEU A 31 33.42 13.74 -28.18
C LEU A 31 33.36 12.23 -27.95
N ALA A 32 34.35 11.70 -27.23
CA ALA A 32 34.29 10.36 -26.69
C ALA A 32 33.14 10.35 -25.69
N GLN A 33 31.94 10.09 -26.20
CA GLN A 33 30.82 9.70 -25.40
C GLN A 33 31.28 8.44 -24.67
N THR A 34 31.40 8.53 -23.35
CA THR A 34 31.70 7.37 -22.50
C THR A 34 30.54 6.40 -22.67
N ALA A 35 30.62 5.55 -23.69
CA ALA A 35 29.79 4.38 -23.80
C ALA A 35 30.13 3.56 -22.56
N THR A 36 29.21 3.52 -21.60
CA THR A 36 29.22 2.50 -20.56
C THR A 36 29.24 1.17 -21.31
N THR A 37 30.41 0.52 -21.33
CA THR A 37 30.59 -0.77 -21.99
C THR A 37 29.68 -1.75 -21.28
N VAL A 38 28.51 -2.02 -21.86
CA VAL A 38 27.63 -3.09 -21.38
C VAL A 38 28.43 -4.36 -21.51
N ASP A 39 28.79 -4.97 -20.39
CA ASP A 39 29.50 -6.24 -20.39
C ASP A 39 28.56 -7.32 -20.95
N PRO A 40 28.90 -7.94 -22.09
CA PRO A 40 28.00 -8.86 -22.77
C PRO A 40 27.69 -10.12 -21.95
N ASN A 41 28.52 -10.43 -20.96
CA ASN A 41 28.45 -11.65 -20.17
C ASN A 41 27.87 -11.44 -18.77
N HIS A 42 27.54 -10.20 -18.40
CA HIS A 42 27.06 -9.88 -17.06
C HIS A 42 25.72 -9.14 -17.09
N GLY A 43 24.97 -9.27 -16.00
CA GLY A 43 23.70 -8.57 -15.80
C GLY A 43 23.65 -7.82 -14.48
N THR A 44 22.47 -7.29 -14.17
CA THR A 44 22.20 -6.53 -12.95
C THR A 44 20.94 -7.05 -12.28
N ILE A 45 20.96 -7.18 -10.95
CA ILE A 45 19.76 -7.39 -10.12
C ILE A 45 19.46 -6.08 -9.39
N VAL A 46 18.22 -5.60 -9.49
CA VAL A 46 17.68 -4.49 -8.71
C VAL A 46 16.58 -5.03 -7.80
N VAL A 47 16.66 -4.71 -6.51
CA VAL A 47 15.62 -5.06 -5.54
C VAL A 47 14.95 -3.79 -5.02
N LYS A 48 13.62 -3.79 -5.12
CA LYS A 48 12.77 -2.75 -4.55
C LYS A 48 11.85 -3.34 -3.49
N LYS A 49 11.55 -2.56 -2.46
CA LYS A 49 10.71 -2.97 -1.34
C LYS A 49 9.51 -2.05 -1.24
N PHE A 50 8.30 -2.57 -1.19
CA PHE A 50 7.07 -1.79 -1.02
C PHE A 50 6.35 -2.14 0.28
N TYR A 51 5.50 -1.22 0.72
CA TYR A 51 4.53 -1.44 1.78
C TYR A 51 3.21 -1.90 1.16
N ASP A 52 2.80 -3.10 1.51
CA ASP A 52 1.59 -3.75 0.98
C ASP A 52 0.41 -3.41 1.89
N ALA A 53 -0.27 -2.30 1.62
CA ALA A 53 -1.24 -1.72 2.56
C ALA A 53 -2.53 -2.55 2.69
N ASN A 54 -2.78 -3.48 1.77
CA ASN A 54 -3.93 -4.38 1.78
C ASN A 54 -3.55 -5.88 1.91
N ALA A 55 -2.25 -6.17 2.07
CA ALA A 55 -1.69 -7.52 2.21
C ALA A 55 -2.00 -8.46 1.02
N ASN A 56 -2.12 -7.95 -0.21
CA ASN A 56 -2.46 -8.74 -1.38
C ASN A 56 -1.25 -9.35 -2.12
N GLY A 57 -0.03 -9.03 -1.70
CA GLY A 57 1.21 -9.53 -2.28
C GLY A 57 1.61 -8.86 -3.60
N VAL A 58 0.92 -7.79 -4.01
CA VAL A 58 1.15 -7.03 -5.24
C VAL A 58 1.39 -5.58 -4.86
N ARG A 59 2.28 -4.90 -5.60
CA ARG A 59 2.44 -3.47 -5.40
C ARG A 59 1.37 -2.71 -6.16
N ASP A 60 0.40 -2.17 -5.44
CA ASP A 60 -0.68 -1.36 -5.98
C ASP A 60 -0.26 0.10 -6.26
N ALA A 61 -1.18 0.85 -6.87
CA ALA A 61 -1.04 2.29 -7.00
C ALA A 61 -1.02 2.92 -5.60
N TYR A 62 -0.20 3.97 -5.43
CA TYR A 62 -0.05 4.73 -4.17
C TYR A 62 0.60 4.01 -2.99
N GLU A 63 0.91 2.71 -3.11
CA GLU A 63 1.70 2.02 -2.11
C GLU A 63 3.14 2.53 -2.07
N PRO A 64 3.63 2.95 -0.88
CA PRO A 64 4.92 3.58 -0.75
C PRO A 64 6.05 2.55 -0.92
N TRP A 65 7.14 2.99 -1.54
CA TRP A 65 8.39 2.26 -1.48
C TRP A 65 9.00 2.41 -0.07
N LEU A 66 9.52 1.30 0.46
CA LEU A 66 10.23 1.22 1.72
C LEU A 66 11.74 1.33 1.45
N SER A 67 12.34 2.41 1.93
CA SER A 67 13.80 2.61 1.94
C SER A 67 14.45 1.90 3.13
N SER A 68 15.78 1.80 3.09
CA SER A 68 16.59 1.34 4.22
C SER A 68 16.22 -0.06 4.71
N TRP A 69 15.73 -0.93 3.82
CA TRP A 69 15.46 -2.34 4.10
C TRP A 69 16.68 -3.17 3.69
N PRO A 70 17.32 -3.92 4.61
CA PRO A 70 18.47 -4.77 4.28
C PRO A 70 18.06 -5.96 3.41
N MET A 71 18.72 -6.08 2.26
CA MET A 71 18.54 -7.14 1.28
C MET A 71 19.87 -7.84 1.04
N THR A 72 19.92 -9.15 1.22
CA THR A 72 21.12 -9.96 1.08
C THR A 72 21.07 -10.77 -0.22
N LEU A 73 22.08 -10.62 -1.06
CA LEU A 73 22.29 -11.44 -2.25
C LEU A 73 23.32 -12.54 -1.95
N ASN A 74 22.98 -13.78 -2.29
CA ASN A 74 23.90 -14.92 -2.27
C ASN A 74 23.96 -15.56 -3.65
N GLY A 75 25.11 -16.14 -4.02
CA GLY A 75 25.25 -16.88 -5.26
C GLY A 75 26.70 -17.07 -5.71
N PRO A 76 26.92 -17.56 -6.94
CA PRO A 76 28.25 -17.84 -7.45
C PRO A 76 29.15 -16.60 -7.42
N GLY A 77 30.33 -16.75 -6.80
CA GLY A 77 31.33 -15.69 -6.69
C GLY A 77 30.95 -14.52 -5.76
N VAL A 78 29.81 -14.61 -5.06
CA VAL A 78 29.31 -13.58 -4.13
C VAL A 78 29.20 -14.19 -2.74
N SER A 79 30.15 -13.87 -1.86
CA SER A 79 29.93 -13.99 -0.42
C SER A 79 28.77 -13.06 -0.02
N ALA A 80 27.89 -13.51 0.88
CA ALA A 80 26.67 -12.81 1.29
C ALA A 80 26.84 -11.28 1.27
N SER A 81 26.15 -10.62 0.33
CA SER A 81 26.29 -9.18 0.10
C SER A 81 25.00 -8.49 0.46
N THR A 82 25.00 -7.74 1.57
CA THR A 82 23.84 -6.97 2.01
C THR A 82 23.87 -5.54 1.50
N ARG A 83 22.74 -5.04 1.01
CA ARG A 83 22.53 -3.63 0.60
C ARG A 83 21.16 -3.16 1.07
N LEU A 84 21.01 -1.85 1.27
CA LEU A 84 19.74 -1.23 1.61
C LEU A 84 18.91 -0.91 0.37
N THR A 85 17.58 -1.00 0.47
CA THR A 85 16.66 -0.67 -0.64
C THR A 85 16.66 0.82 -1.00
N THR A 86 16.66 1.21 -2.27
CA THR A 86 16.71 0.35 -3.50
C THR A 86 18.09 -0.27 -3.68
N ALA A 87 18.18 -1.60 -3.62
CA ALA A 87 19.45 -2.33 -3.65
C ALA A 87 19.77 -2.75 -5.08
N THR A 88 21.02 -2.58 -5.52
CA THR A 88 21.45 -2.91 -6.88
C THR A 88 22.77 -3.69 -6.83
N TRP A 89 22.85 -4.83 -7.51
CA TRP A 89 24.08 -5.58 -7.73
C TRP A 89 24.31 -5.72 -9.25
N SER A 90 25.40 -5.14 -9.74
CA SER A 90 25.81 -5.19 -11.15
C SER A 90 27.04 -6.06 -11.33
N GLY A 91 27.37 -6.41 -12.57
CA GLY A 91 28.53 -7.26 -12.87
C GLY A 91 28.32 -8.71 -12.42
N LEU A 92 27.07 -9.17 -12.37
CA LEU A 92 26.75 -10.55 -12.00
C LEU A 92 26.83 -11.45 -13.24
N PRO A 93 27.56 -12.57 -13.20
CA PRO A 93 27.60 -13.54 -14.30
C PRO A 93 26.21 -13.86 -14.85
N GLY A 94 26.02 -13.61 -16.15
CA GLY A 94 24.79 -13.94 -16.84
C GLY A 94 24.61 -15.45 -16.97
N GLY A 95 23.36 -15.92 -16.89
CA GLY A 95 22.99 -17.33 -16.87
C GLY A 95 23.11 -17.99 -15.49
N ALA A 96 23.76 -17.35 -14.52
CA ALA A 96 23.82 -17.84 -13.15
C ALA A 96 22.55 -17.50 -12.36
N THR A 97 22.23 -18.34 -11.37
CA THR A 97 21.14 -18.12 -10.42
C THR A 97 21.69 -17.65 -9.08
N TYR A 98 21.06 -16.61 -8.56
CA TYR A 98 21.30 -16.02 -7.24
C TYR A 98 20.07 -16.18 -6.37
N THR A 99 20.24 -16.05 -5.06
CA THR A 99 19.14 -15.90 -4.12
C THR A 99 19.16 -14.51 -3.48
N VAL A 100 18.00 -13.90 -3.36
CA VAL A 100 17.78 -12.64 -2.65
C VAL A 100 16.92 -12.91 -1.42
N GLU A 101 17.37 -12.43 -0.27
CA GLU A 101 16.63 -12.52 0.98
C GLU A 101 16.45 -11.15 1.62
N GLU A 102 15.28 -10.90 2.20
CA GLU A 102 15.03 -9.71 3.02
C GLU A 102 15.28 -10.01 4.50
N SER A 103 15.87 -9.06 5.20
CA SER A 103 15.90 -9.11 6.67
C SER A 103 14.52 -8.81 7.26
N MET A 104 14.16 -9.47 8.35
CA MET A 104 12.96 -9.12 9.10
C MET A 104 13.25 -8.01 10.12
N PRO A 105 12.34 -7.04 10.29
CA PRO A 105 12.42 -6.09 11.39
C PRO A 105 12.44 -6.78 12.76
N VAL A 106 13.01 -6.11 13.75
CA VAL A 106 12.97 -6.56 15.16
C VAL A 106 11.53 -6.56 15.68
N GLU A 107 10.70 -5.64 15.18
CA GLU A 107 9.29 -5.55 15.50
C GLU A 107 8.52 -6.72 14.86
N THR A 108 7.91 -7.55 15.69
CA THR A 108 7.23 -8.79 15.30
C THR A 108 5.89 -8.59 14.59
N ASN A 109 5.45 -7.34 14.43
CA ASN A 109 4.20 -7.00 13.77
C ASN A 109 4.34 -6.86 12.25
N TRP A 110 5.55 -6.96 11.70
CA TRP A 110 5.79 -6.96 10.26
C TRP A 110 5.66 -8.36 9.66
N VAL A 111 4.97 -8.45 8.52
CA VAL A 111 4.70 -9.71 7.82
C VAL A 111 5.13 -9.57 6.36
N ARG A 112 5.77 -10.61 5.83
CA ARG A 112 6.13 -10.72 4.42
C ARG A 112 4.88 -11.07 3.60
N SER A 113 4.62 -10.34 2.53
CA SER A 113 3.53 -10.62 1.61
C SER A 113 3.98 -10.95 0.19
N ALA A 114 5.18 -10.52 -0.22
CA ALA A 114 5.69 -10.81 -1.55
C ALA A 114 7.22 -10.87 -1.61
N PRO A 115 7.79 -11.74 -2.47
CA PRO A 115 7.11 -12.84 -3.17
C PRO A 115 6.66 -13.95 -2.20
N ALA A 116 5.82 -14.90 -2.61
CA ALA A 116 5.36 -15.95 -1.68
C ALA A 116 6.51 -16.87 -1.18
N THR A 117 7.56 -17.03 -1.98
CA THR A 117 8.71 -17.89 -1.68
C THR A 117 9.90 -17.08 -1.15
N HIS A 118 10.54 -17.58 -0.09
CA HIS A 118 11.72 -16.95 0.51
C HIS A 118 12.79 -18.01 0.86
N PRO A 119 14.07 -17.80 0.52
CA PRO A 119 14.60 -16.70 -0.30
C PRO A 119 14.13 -16.78 -1.76
N VAL A 120 14.25 -15.67 -2.50
CA VAL A 120 13.80 -15.58 -3.90
C VAL A 120 14.94 -15.94 -4.84
N SER A 121 14.75 -16.97 -5.67
CA SER A 121 15.71 -17.33 -6.73
C SER A 121 15.57 -16.43 -7.95
N VAL A 122 16.70 -15.92 -8.45
CA VAL A 122 16.76 -14.98 -9.58
C VAL A 122 17.85 -15.42 -10.54
N THR A 123 17.49 -15.74 -11.78
CA THR A 123 18.46 -15.99 -12.85
C THR A 123 18.83 -14.67 -13.52
N VAL A 124 20.12 -14.36 -13.55
CA VAL A 124 20.64 -13.14 -14.17
C VAL A 124 20.66 -13.32 -15.68
N VAL A 125 20.08 -12.37 -16.40
CA VAL A 125 20.13 -12.35 -17.86
C VAL A 125 21.29 -11.43 -18.30
N PRO A 126 22.24 -11.91 -19.13
CA PRO A 126 23.33 -11.07 -19.63
C PRO A 126 22.81 -9.80 -20.32
N CYS A 127 23.52 -8.69 -20.16
CA CYS A 127 23.15 -7.35 -20.66
C CYS A 127 21.82 -6.77 -20.13
N LYS A 128 21.16 -7.40 -19.16
CA LYS A 128 19.83 -6.97 -18.68
C LYS A 128 19.84 -6.65 -17.19
N THR A 129 18.86 -5.83 -16.82
CA THR A 129 18.50 -5.58 -15.43
C THR A 129 17.25 -6.40 -15.10
N VAL A 130 17.38 -7.29 -14.12
CA VAL A 130 16.25 -8.01 -13.52
C VAL A 130 15.81 -7.25 -12.28
N THR A 131 14.54 -6.87 -12.20
CA THR A 131 13.98 -6.20 -11.01
C THR A 131 13.12 -7.17 -10.21
N VAL A 132 13.41 -7.31 -8.92
CA VAL A 132 12.62 -8.09 -7.97
C VAL A 132 11.97 -7.13 -6.97
N LYS A 133 10.70 -7.37 -6.65
CA LYS A 133 9.95 -6.58 -5.68
C LYS A 133 9.61 -7.43 -4.46
N PHE A 134 9.83 -6.86 -3.28
CA PHE A 134 9.47 -7.48 -1.99
C PHE A 134 8.40 -6.64 -1.29
N GLY A 135 7.32 -7.25 -0.84
CA GLY A 135 6.15 -6.61 -0.22
C GLY A 135 6.02 -7.06 1.23
N ASN A 136 5.85 -6.11 2.15
CA ASN A 136 5.56 -6.39 3.56
C ASN A 136 4.51 -5.41 4.04
N TYR A 137 3.70 -5.88 4.98
CA TYR A 137 2.75 -5.06 5.72
C TYR A 137 3.06 -5.15 7.20
N CYS A 138 2.40 -4.32 8.00
CA CYS A 138 2.51 -4.42 9.44
C CYS A 138 1.15 -4.31 10.09
N LEU A 139 0.98 -5.06 11.17
CA LEU A 139 -0.25 -5.11 11.94
C LEU A 139 -0.22 -4.12 13.10
N LYS A 140 -1.38 -3.55 13.41
CA LYS A 140 -1.65 -2.79 14.64
C LYS A 140 -3.04 -3.14 15.14
N GLY A 141 -3.30 -2.91 16.42
CA GLY A 141 -4.68 -2.98 16.91
C GLY A 141 -5.56 -1.93 16.21
N SER A 142 -6.81 -2.26 15.95
CA SER A 142 -7.79 -1.35 15.32
C SER A 142 -7.95 -0.04 16.09
N GLY A 143 -7.81 -0.09 17.43
CA GLY A 143 -8.10 1.02 18.34
C GLY A 143 -9.57 1.08 18.77
N GLY A 144 -10.40 0.11 18.33
CA GLY A 144 -11.84 0.10 18.56
C GLY A 144 -12.25 0.15 20.03
N ARG A 145 -13.44 0.73 20.26
CA ARG A 145 -14.14 0.75 21.54
C ARG A 145 -15.40 -0.12 21.45
N THR A 146 -15.64 -0.88 22.50
CA THR A 146 -16.77 -1.80 22.58
C THR A 146 -18.11 -1.04 22.66
N PRO A 147 -19.25 -1.70 22.35
CA PRO A 147 -20.57 -1.13 22.65
C PRO A 147 -20.70 -0.64 24.11
N GLY A 148 -20.05 -1.33 25.06
CA GLY A 148 -20.04 -0.92 26.47
C GLY A 148 -19.36 0.44 26.72
N PHE A 149 -18.34 0.80 25.93
CA PHE A 149 -17.74 2.15 25.99
C PHE A 149 -18.77 3.22 25.60
N TRP A 150 -19.45 3.01 24.48
CA TRP A 150 -20.44 3.95 23.94
C TRP A 150 -21.69 4.09 24.83
N SER A 151 -21.98 3.09 25.68
CA SER A 151 -23.07 3.14 26.68
C SER A 151 -22.75 3.83 28.00
N ASN A 152 -21.52 4.34 28.19
CA ASN A 152 -21.11 4.99 29.44
C ASN A 152 -20.75 6.48 29.24
N ARG A 153 -20.50 7.19 30.35
CA ARG A 153 -20.21 8.63 30.37
C ARG A 153 -19.05 9.06 29.46
N ASN A 154 -18.05 8.20 29.22
CA ASN A 154 -16.95 8.51 28.29
C ASN A 154 -17.45 8.46 26.84
N GLY A 155 -18.27 7.47 26.49
CA GLY A 155 -18.94 7.40 25.20
C GLY A 155 -19.91 8.56 24.99
N GLU A 156 -20.69 8.93 26.00
CA GLU A 156 -21.56 10.11 26.00
C GLU A 156 -20.79 11.40 25.74
N ALA A 157 -19.68 11.60 26.47
CA ALA A 157 -18.84 12.78 26.29
C ALA A 157 -18.22 12.83 24.90
N LYS A 158 -17.86 11.67 24.34
CA LYS A 158 -17.31 11.57 22.98
C LYS A 158 -18.36 11.86 21.91
N LEU A 159 -19.59 11.37 22.09
CA LEU A 159 -20.73 11.70 21.25
C LEU A 159 -21.07 13.20 21.26
N ALA A 160 -20.58 13.99 22.21
CA ALA A 160 -20.85 15.42 22.33
C ALA A 160 -19.59 16.28 22.17
N ASP A 161 -18.51 15.74 21.60
CA ASP A 161 -17.21 16.40 21.57
C ASP A 161 -17.17 17.64 20.66
N GLY A 162 -18.09 17.73 19.70
CA GLY A 162 -18.40 18.93 18.91
C GLY A 162 -19.29 19.97 19.61
N GLY A 163 -19.61 19.78 20.89
CA GLY A 163 -20.48 20.66 21.70
C GLY A 163 -21.97 20.30 21.66
N THR A 164 -22.36 19.33 20.84
CA THR A 164 -23.70 18.74 20.74
C THR A 164 -23.59 17.31 20.21
N MET A 165 -24.61 16.47 20.44
CA MET A 165 -24.67 15.09 19.93
C MET A 165 -25.40 14.95 18.59
N ALA A 166 -25.89 16.06 18.03
CA ALA A 166 -26.70 16.01 16.82
C ALA A 166 -25.95 15.37 15.62
N PRO A 167 -24.67 15.67 15.35
CA PRO A 167 -23.94 15.05 14.24
C PRO A 167 -23.88 13.51 14.34
N GLU A 168 -23.58 13.00 15.52
CA GLU A 168 -23.36 11.58 15.78
C GLU A 168 -24.69 10.82 15.80
N LEU A 169 -25.74 11.41 16.37
CA LEU A 169 -27.09 10.83 16.31
C LEU A 169 -27.66 10.84 14.88
N ASN A 170 -27.39 11.88 14.09
CA ASN A 170 -27.75 11.92 12.68
C ASN A 170 -26.98 10.88 11.87
N LEU A 171 -25.69 10.68 12.16
CA LEU A 171 -24.90 9.61 11.56
C LEU A 171 -25.50 8.24 11.86
N LEU A 172 -25.85 7.96 13.11
CA LEU A 172 -26.51 6.70 13.48
C LEU A 172 -27.87 6.53 12.81
N SER A 173 -28.67 7.59 12.72
CA SER A 173 -29.99 7.59 12.06
C SER A 173 -29.90 7.49 10.53
N SER A 174 -28.70 7.63 9.95
CA SER A 174 -28.47 7.41 8.51
C SER A 174 -28.23 5.93 8.16
N LEU A 175 -28.06 5.09 9.19
CA LEU A 175 -27.89 3.65 9.06
C LEU A 175 -29.23 2.92 9.16
N ASN A 176 -29.27 1.69 8.67
CA ASN A 176 -30.44 0.81 8.70
C ASN A 176 -30.57 0.06 10.04
N LEU A 177 -30.30 0.73 11.16
CA LEU A 177 -30.31 0.10 12.49
C LEU A 177 -31.72 -0.39 12.84
N VAL A 178 -31.80 -1.54 13.51
CA VAL A 178 -33.08 -2.10 13.97
C VAL A 178 -33.13 -2.33 15.47
N ASP A 179 -34.34 -2.34 16.03
CA ASP A 179 -34.63 -2.68 17.42
C ASP A 179 -34.85 -4.18 17.64
N ALA A 180 -35.25 -4.56 18.86
CA ALA A 180 -35.50 -5.96 19.22
C ALA A 180 -36.61 -6.62 18.38
N ALA A 181 -37.61 -5.86 17.94
CA ALA A 181 -38.73 -6.32 17.12
C ALA A 181 -38.41 -6.25 15.62
N GLY A 182 -37.25 -5.71 15.23
CA GLY A 182 -36.85 -5.52 13.83
C GLY A 182 -37.39 -4.24 13.19
N ASN A 183 -37.94 -3.31 13.98
CA ASN A 183 -38.32 -2.00 13.47
C ASN A 183 -37.09 -1.12 13.32
N ALA A 184 -37.13 -0.15 12.39
CA ALA A 184 -36.10 0.87 12.27
C ALA A 184 -35.86 1.60 13.59
N PHE A 185 -34.60 1.91 13.89
CA PHE A 185 -34.18 2.59 15.09
C PHE A 185 -33.37 3.85 14.77
N ASP A 186 -33.99 5.01 15.03
CA ASP A 186 -33.38 6.32 14.85
C ASP A 186 -33.21 6.99 16.24
N PRO A 187 -31.98 7.06 16.79
CA PRO A 187 -31.77 7.61 18.13
C PRO A 187 -31.89 9.14 18.12
N THR A 188 -32.75 9.69 18.98
CA THR A 188 -32.91 11.16 19.14
C THR A 188 -32.23 11.71 20.38
N GLY A 189 -31.59 10.86 21.18
CA GLY A 189 -30.90 11.26 22.40
C GLY A 189 -30.10 10.13 23.04
N TYR A 190 -29.16 10.49 23.90
CA TYR A 190 -28.22 9.55 24.50
C TYR A 190 -28.90 8.45 25.32
N GLU A 191 -29.89 8.77 26.17
CA GLU A 191 -30.53 7.76 27.01
C GLU A 191 -31.29 6.69 26.20
N GLN A 192 -31.93 7.11 25.09
CA GLN A 192 -32.56 6.18 24.16
C GLN A 192 -31.52 5.29 23.48
N PHE A 193 -30.46 5.89 22.93
CA PHE A 193 -29.35 5.18 22.31
C PHE A 193 -28.69 4.19 23.27
N ARG A 194 -28.38 4.62 24.50
CA ARG A 194 -27.78 3.80 25.56
C ARG A 194 -28.66 2.60 25.91
N THR A 195 -29.96 2.83 26.11
CA THR A 195 -30.91 1.77 26.45
C THR A 195 -31.01 0.74 25.33
N TRP A 196 -31.11 1.21 24.08
CA TRP A 196 -31.08 0.35 22.90
C TRP A 196 -29.77 -0.44 22.79
N LEU A 197 -28.62 0.23 22.92
CA LEU A 197 -27.31 -0.42 22.79
C LEU A 197 -27.12 -1.56 23.81
N LEU A 198 -27.56 -1.34 25.06
CA LEU A 198 -27.49 -2.33 26.15
C LEU A 198 -28.54 -3.44 26.04
N GLY A 199 -29.66 -3.19 25.35
CA GLY A 199 -30.73 -4.17 25.15
C GLY A 199 -30.46 -5.20 24.05
N SER A 200 -29.37 -5.05 23.31
CA SER A 200 -29.06 -5.88 22.14
C SER A 200 -28.64 -7.32 22.51
N THR A 201 -29.50 -8.29 22.20
CA THR A 201 -29.28 -9.73 22.41
C THR A 201 -29.13 -10.48 21.09
N ALA A 202 -28.60 -11.71 21.12
CA ALA A 202 -28.45 -12.54 19.93
C ALA A 202 -29.76 -13.23 19.46
N VAL A 203 -30.92 -12.90 20.06
CA VAL A 203 -32.22 -13.42 19.63
C VAL A 203 -32.54 -12.90 18.23
N ASN A 204 -32.59 -11.58 18.08
CA ASN A 204 -32.65 -10.92 16.78
C ASN A 204 -31.21 -10.58 16.33
N MET A 205 -30.67 -11.34 15.38
CA MET A 205 -29.28 -11.14 14.93
C MET A 205 -29.10 -9.82 14.19
N ALA A 206 -30.12 -9.29 13.52
CA ALA A 206 -30.06 -7.96 12.91
C ALA A 206 -29.90 -6.86 13.97
N TYR A 207 -30.58 -6.97 15.11
CA TYR A 207 -30.35 -6.06 16.24
C TYR A 207 -28.95 -6.23 16.86
N LYS A 208 -28.42 -7.46 16.90
CA LYS A 208 -27.06 -7.69 17.39
C LYS A 208 -25.99 -7.12 16.47
N LEU A 209 -26.19 -7.25 15.16
CA LEU A 209 -25.38 -6.59 14.14
C LEU A 209 -25.48 -5.07 14.27
N SER A 210 -26.70 -4.53 14.38
CA SER A 210 -26.95 -3.09 14.52
C SER A 210 -26.17 -2.46 15.68
N SER A 211 -26.14 -3.10 16.85
CA SER A 211 -25.39 -2.56 18.01
C SER A 211 -23.88 -2.52 17.79
N HIS A 212 -23.32 -3.48 17.05
CA HIS A 212 -21.87 -3.52 16.75
C HIS A 212 -21.51 -2.61 15.59
N LEU A 213 -22.41 -2.47 14.61
CA LEU A 213 -22.31 -1.52 13.50
C LEU A 213 -22.31 -0.09 14.04
N ALA A 214 -23.24 0.26 14.93
CA ALA A 214 -23.28 1.56 15.58
C ALA A 214 -21.98 1.86 16.34
N ALA A 215 -21.49 0.90 17.15
CA ALA A 215 -20.24 1.09 17.89
C ALA A 215 -19.02 1.28 16.99
N MET A 216 -18.91 0.52 15.89
CA MET A 216 -17.78 0.68 14.96
C MET A 216 -17.89 1.97 14.14
N THR A 217 -19.09 2.36 13.73
CA THR A 217 -19.34 3.63 13.04
C THR A 217 -18.85 4.80 13.90
N LEU A 218 -19.20 4.81 15.20
CA LEU A 218 -18.73 5.81 16.16
C LEU A 218 -17.22 5.71 16.44
N ASN A 219 -16.62 4.51 16.34
CA ASN A 219 -15.17 4.37 16.45
C ASN A 219 -14.41 5.02 15.30
N VAL A 220 -14.94 4.91 14.08
CA VAL A 220 -14.37 5.55 12.89
C VAL A 220 -14.57 7.07 12.96
N GLU A 221 -15.80 7.51 13.21
CA GLU A 221 -16.14 8.93 13.35
C GLU A 221 -15.30 9.60 14.45
N GLY A 222 -15.24 8.97 15.63
CA GLY A 222 -14.51 9.49 16.78
C GLY A 222 -12.97 9.45 16.64
N GLY A 223 -12.45 8.93 15.52
CA GLY A 223 -11.02 8.86 15.20
C GLY A 223 -10.25 7.77 15.96
N TYR A 224 -10.94 6.84 16.62
CA TYR A 224 -10.30 5.71 17.28
C TYR A 224 -9.84 4.65 16.28
N VAL A 225 -10.59 4.46 15.21
CA VAL A 225 -10.35 3.48 14.15
C VAL A 225 -10.19 4.23 12.82
N ASN A 226 -9.23 3.80 11.99
CA ASN A 226 -9.12 4.29 10.62
C ASN A 226 -9.87 3.33 9.68
N GLY A 227 -10.96 3.82 9.09
CA GLY A 227 -11.86 3.06 8.21
C GLY A 227 -11.18 2.40 7.00
N SER A 228 -10.13 3.02 6.47
CA SER A 228 -9.38 2.50 5.33
C SER A 228 -8.38 1.39 5.70
N SER A 229 -8.29 1.00 6.97
CA SER A 229 -7.43 -0.12 7.40
C SER A 229 -8.03 -1.45 6.93
N THR A 230 -7.21 -2.34 6.36
CA THR A 230 -7.66 -3.68 5.94
C THR A 230 -7.77 -4.62 7.13
N PHE A 231 -8.92 -5.30 7.25
CA PHE A 231 -9.14 -6.38 8.19
C PHE A 231 -9.05 -7.73 7.47
N LEU A 232 -7.93 -8.43 7.68
CA LEU A 232 -7.60 -9.65 6.95
C LEU A 232 -8.66 -10.78 7.01
N PRO A 233 -9.38 -11.00 8.13
CA PRO A 233 -10.40 -12.04 8.17
C PRO A 233 -11.54 -11.89 7.16
N CYS A 234 -11.91 -10.66 6.76
CA CYS A 234 -12.88 -10.41 5.68
C CYS A 234 -12.20 -10.08 4.34
N GLN A 235 -10.88 -9.85 4.33
CA GLN A 235 -10.14 -9.29 3.18
C GLN A 235 -10.78 -8.00 2.64
N CYS A 236 -11.28 -7.17 3.55
CA CYS A 236 -11.99 -5.94 3.26
C CYS A 236 -11.45 -4.80 4.15
N THR A 237 -11.66 -3.56 3.74
CA THR A 237 -11.47 -2.40 4.63
C THR A 237 -12.58 -2.34 5.67
N ILE A 238 -12.35 -1.62 6.77
CA ILE A 238 -13.38 -1.44 7.80
C ILE A 238 -14.56 -0.63 7.23
N ASP A 239 -14.32 0.33 6.34
CA ASP A 239 -15.38 1.08 5.66
C ASP A 239 -16.25 0.18 4.79
N GLU A 240 -15.65 -0.72 4.00
CA GLU A 240 -16.40 -1.74 3.22
C GLU A 240 -17.21 -2.67 4.15
N LEU A 241 -16.63 -3.10 5.28
CA LEU A 241 -17.35 -3.92 6.26
C LEU A 241 -18.55 -3.18 6.87
N LEU A 242 -18.43 -1.89 7.14
CA LEU A 242 -19.52 -1.05 7.65
C LEU A 242 -20.64 -0.94 6.60
N GLU A 243 -20.29 -0.78 5.33
CA GLU A 243 -21.25 -0.74 4.21
C GLU A 243 -21.96 -2.09 4.05
N ASP A 244 -21.23 -3.21 4.03
CA ASP A 244 -21.79 -4.56 3.95
C ASP A 244 -22.73 -4.86 5.12
N ALA A 245 -22.33 -4.50 6.34
CA ALA A 245 -23.15 -4.66 7.53
C ALA A 245 -24.43 -3.82 7.46
N ASN A 246 -24.34 -2.58 6.99
CA ASN A 246 -25.50 -1.69 6.87
C ASN A 246 -26.47 -2.16 5.77
N ALA A 247 -25.95 -2.65 4.65
CA ALA A 247 -26.74 -3.20 3.55
C ALA A 247 -27.48 -4.47 3.99
N ALA A 248 -26.79 -5.38 4.68
CA ALA A 248 -27.35 -6.65 5.15
C ALA A 248 -28.55 -6.49 6.09
N LEU A 249 -28.67 -5.37 6.81
CA LEU A 249 -29.82 -5.08 7.68
C LEU A 249 -31.13 -4.85 6.92
N THR A 250 -31.06 -4.54 5.62
CA THR A 250 -32.23 -4.34 4.75
C THR A 250 -32.45 -5.43 3.72
N ASP A 251 -31.51 -6.37 3.61
CA ASP A 251 -31.59 -7.45 2.64
C ASP A 251 -32.55 -8.55 3.14
N PRO A 252 -33.71 -8.77 2.49
CA PRO A 252 -34.64 -9.82 2.87
C PRO A 252 -34.06 -11.24 2.68
N ALA A 253 -32.97 -11.39 1.92
CA ALA A 253 -32.27 -12.64 1.72
C ALA A 253 -31.13 -12.89 2.73
N ALA A 254 -30.80 -11.91 3.59
CA ALA A 254 -29.72 -12.06 4.55
C ALA A 254 -30.03 -13.19 5.54
N THR A 255 -29.14 -14.17 5.61
CA THR A 255 -29.28 -15.29 6.54
C THR A 255 -28.78 -14.92 7.93
N ARG A 256 -29.24 -15.63 8.95
CA ARG A 256 -28.76 -15.44 10.33
C ARG A 256 -27.24 -15.61 10.42
N GLU A 257 -26.68 -16.57 9.70
CA GLU A 257 -25.26 -16.87 9.68
C GLU A 257 -24.45 -15.71 9.07
N GLN A 258 -24.95 -15.09 8.00
CA GLN A 258 -24.31 -13.92 7.39
C GLN A 258 -24.30 -12.73 8.36
N LEU A 259 -25.44 -12.42 8.99
CA LEU A 259 -25.54 -11.35 9.98
C LEU A 259 -24.63 -11.60 11.18
N GLU A 260 -24.55 -12.84 11.65
CA GLU A 260 -23.68 -13.25 12.75
C GLU A 260 -22.20 -13.12 12.39
N GLN A 261 -21.81 -13.46 11.14
CA GLN A 261 -20.44 -13.32 10.67
C GLN A 261 -20.00 -11.85 10.61
N LEU A 262 -20.83 -10.98 10.03
CA LEU A 262 -20.59 -9.53 9.99
C LEU A 262 -20.49 -8.96 11.40
N LYS A 263 -21.41 -9.35 12.29
CA LYS A 263 -21.39 -8.96 13.69
C LYS A 263 -20.10 -9.41 14.37
N ASN A 264 -19.63 -10.63 14.12
CA ASN A 264 -18.44 -11.18 14.77
C ASN A 264 -17.15 -10.50 14.30
N TRP A 265 -17.08 -10.07 13.04
CA TRP A 265 -15.98 -9.23 12.57
C TRP A 265 -16.00 -7.84 13.21
N LEU A 266 -17.17 -7.18 13.26
CA LEU A 266 -17.31 -5.89 13.94
C LEU A 266 -17.00 -5.99 15.44
N ASP A 267 -17.40 -7.07 16.09
CA ASP A 267 -17.09 -7.35 17.50
C ASP A 267 -15.59 -7.49 17.73
N GLN A 268 -14.88 -8.27 16.90
CA GLN A 268 -13.42 -8.38 16.97
C GLN A 268 -12.75 -7.00 16.84
N LEU A 269 -13.15 -6.22 15.84
CA LEU A 269 -12.60 -4.90 15.60
C LEU A 269 -12.95 -3.89 16.72
N ASN A 270 -14.17 -3.92 17.24
CA ASN A 270 -14.59 -3.11 18.41
C ASN A 270 -13.82 -3.49 19.69
N ASN A 271 -13.28 -4.71 19.76
CA ASN A 271 -12.42 -5.21 20.83
C ASN A 271 -10.91 -5.05 20.54
N GLY A 272 -10.54 -4.27 19.51
CA GLY A 272 -9.13 -3.95 19.25
C GLY A 272 -8.36 -4.98 18.41
N ALA A 273 -9.05 -5.83 17.63
CA ALA A 273 -8.41 -6.82 16.76
C ALA A 273 -7.36 -6.19 15.82
N ALA A 274 -6.41 -7.04 15.39
CA ALA A 274 -5.34 -6.61 14.50
C ALA A 274 -5.86 -6.27 13.10
N VAL A 275 -5.38 -5.16 12.55
CA VAL A 275 -5.64 -4.68 11.20
C VAL A 275 -4.31 -4.35 10.52
N VAL A 276 -4.29 -4.35 9.19
CA VAL A 276 -3.16 -3.79 8.44
C VAL A 276 -3.12 -2.29 8.71
N SER A 277 -1.96 -1.77 9.10
CA SER A 277 -1.79 -0.34 9.27
C SER A 277 -1.92 0.35 7.90
N PRO A 278 -2.65 1.47 7.78
CA PRO A 278 -2.75 2.20 6.50
C PRO A 278 -1.42 2.86 6.10
N THR A 279 -0.50 3.00 7.06
CA THR A 279 0.84 3.56 6.86
C THR A 279 1.91 2.64 7.41
N PRO A 280 3.13 2.61 6.84
CA PRO A 280 4.23 1.82 7.36
C PRO A 280 4.47 2.05 8.85
N CYS A 281 4.57 0.98 9.63
CA CYS A 281 4.91 1.05 11.04
C CYS A 281 6.37 1.48 11.22
N LYS A 282 6.74 1.85 12.45
CA LYS A 282 8.16 1.94 12.80
C LYS A 282 8.81 0.57 12.60
N ARG A 283 10.05 0.58 12.11
CA ARG A 283 10.88 -0.62 11.95
C ARG A 283 12.32 -0.35 12.33
N THR A 284 12.97 -1.34 12.90
CA THR A 284 14.40 -1.38 13.18
C THR A 284 14.95 -2.73 12.76
N PHE A 285 16.26 -2.79 12.50
CA PHE A 285 16.94 -4.02 12.12
C PHE A 285 18.19 -4.21 12.99
N ALA A 286 18.65 -5.44 13.15
CA ALA A 286 19.84 -5.74 13.97
C ALA A 286 21.07 -5.01 13.40
N THR A 287 22.04 -4.63 14.23
CA THR A 287 23.17 -3.78 13.79
C THR A 287 24.21 -4.47 12.91
N THR A 288 24.03 -5.76 12.60
CA THR A 288 24.94 -6.57 11.78
C THR A 288 24.25 -7.00 10.49
N TYR A 289 24.52 -6.27 9.40
CA TYR A 289 24.19 -6.67 8.03
C TYR A 289 25.33 -6.36 7.08
#